data_AF-A0A451AIF6-F1
#
_entry.id   AF-A0A451AIF6-F1
#
_cell.length_a   1.000
_cell.length_b   1.000
_cell.length_c   1.000
_cell.angle_alpha   90.00
_cell.angle_beta   90.00
_cell.angle_gamma   90.00
#
_symmetry.space_group_name_H-M   'P 1'
#
loop_
_entity.id
_entity.type
_entity.pdbx_description
1 polymer ?
#
loop_
_entity_poly.entity_id
_entity_poly.type
_entity_poly.pdbx_seq_one_letter_code
_entity_poly.pdbx_strand_id
1 'polypeptide(L)'
;MESIKNTNRYFGKQLSGIIFVVFGLSFLSQPSLALPPEIRTDILLITAQKYSEKKNYKKALENLEKIFALEVDPPESAYYHYGKALGNAGRHNDGIEQIKEYLSKFGKHGKYYDPALQVLAEITDRVRAVDAGTAVGLDYDTAMGELERRFAS
;
A
#
# COMPACT_ATOMS: atom_id res chain seq x y z
N MET A 1 56.26 46.33 -51.91
CA MET A 1 57.03 45.26 -52.58
C MET A 1 58.28 45.09 -51.72
N GLU A 2 58.54 44.02 -50.99
CA GLU A 2 58.24 42.60 -51.15
C GLU A 2 58.34 41.95 -49.76
N SER A 3 57.45 40.98 -49.49
CA SER A 3 57.75 39.67 -48.87
C SER A 3 58.29 39.66 -47.41
N ILE A 4 58.02 38.71 -46.52
CA ILE A 4 57.81 37.27 -46.66
C ILE A 4 56.95 36.78 -45.45
N LYS A 5 56.14 35.75 -45.72
CA LYS A 5 55.32 34.97 -44.80
C LYS A 5 56.11 34.23 -43.70
N ASN A 6 55.34 33.69 -42.74
CA ASN A 6 55.58 32.45 -41.99
C ASN A 6 56.40 32.63 -40.69
N THR A 7 55.99 32.14 -39.52
CA THR A 7 55.81 30.69 -39.28
C THR A 7 54.96 30.39 -38.02
N ASN A 8 54.00 29.52 -38.26
CA ASN A 8 53.24 28.59 -37.43
C ASN A 8 53.74 28.20 -36.01
N ARG A 9 52.74 27.93 -35.15
CA ARG A 9 52.68 27.03 -33.96
C ARG A 9 53.55 27.37 -32.75
N TYR A 10 52.91 27.57 -31.60
CA TYR A 10 52.83 26.60 -30.48
C TYR A 10 51.61 27.01 -29.62
N PHE A 11 50.57 26.17 -29.52
CA PHE A 11 50.39 25.22 -28.40
C PHE A 11 50.37 25.99 -27.07
N GLY A 12 49.21 26.37 -26.52
CA GLY A 12 48.27 25.43 -25.92
C GLY A 12 48.46 25.44 -24.40
N LYS A 13 47.35 25.66 -23.67
CA LYS A 13 47.15 25.60 -22.21
C LYS A 13 47.44 26.89 -21.45
N GLN A 14 46.38 27.47 -20.86
CA GLN A 14 46.23 27.75 -19.41
C GLN A 14 45.09 28.77 -19.22
N LEU A 15 43.83 28.33 -19.34
CA LEU A 15 42.66 29.06 -18.80
C LEU A 15 41.68 28.02 -18.25
N SER A 16 42.12 27.28 -17.22
CA SER A 16 41.24 26.54 -16.33
C SER A 16 41.26 27.26 -14.99
N GLY A 17 40.23 28.07 -14.75
CA GLY A 17 40.20 28.94 -13.59
C GLY A 17 38.88 29.69 -13.44
N ILE A 18 37.84 28.97 -13.03
CA ILE A 18 36.83 29.42 -12.06
C ILE A 18 36.03 30.67 -12.44
N ILE A 19 34.81 30.48 -12.97
CA ILE A 19 33.62 31.07 -12.35
C ILE A 19 32.57 29.97 -12.23
N PHE A 20 32.55 29.38 -11.04
CA PHE A 20 31.43 28.71 -10.42
C PHE A 20 30.22 29.67 -10.44
N VAL A 21 29.44 29.72 -11.53
CA VAL A 21 28.03 30.09 -11.37
C VAL A 21 27.31 28.79 -11.07
N VAL A 22 27.29 28.49 -9.77
CA VAL A 22 26.33 27.60 -9.15
C VAL A 22 24.96 28.16 -9.47
N PHE A 23 24.45 27.85 -10.66
CA PHE A 23 23.02 27.82 -10.93
C PHE A 23 22.50 26.57 -10.22
N GLY A 24 22.64 26.58 -8.89
CA GLY A 24 21.82 25.81 -8.00
C GLY A 24 20.40 26.32 -8.20
N LEU A 25 19.76 25.83 -9.26
CA LEU A 25 18.34 25.56 -9.20
C LEU A 25 18.20 24.50 -8.10
N SER A 26 18.25 24.97 -6.85
CA SER A 26 17.52 24.36 -5.76
C SER A 26 16.15 24.09 -6.34
N PHE A 27 15.96 22.83 -6.70
CA PHE A 27 14.69 22.28 -7.11
C PHE A 27 13.80 22.56 -5.92
N LEU A 28 13.07 23.68 -5.99
CA LEU A 28 12.02 24.02 -5.05
C LEU A 28 11.07 22.85 -5.16
N SER A 29 11.17 21.90 -4.22
CA SER A 29 10.12 20.95 -3.93
C SER A 29 8.89 21.81 -3.65
N GLN A 30 8.05 21.99 -4.65
CA GLN A 30 6.79 22.68 -4.49
C GLN A 30 5.81 21.65 -3.91
N PRO A 31 5.41 21.75 -2.64
CA PRO A 31 4.39 20.85 -2.08
C PRO A 31 2.97 21.21 -2.58
N SER A 32 2.83 22.20 -3.47
CA SER A 32 1.56 22.87 -3.77
C SER A 32 0.59 22.11 -4.67
N LEU A 33 0.90 20.88 -5.08
CA LEU A 33 -0.02 19.99 -5.82
C LEU A 33 -0.34 18.68 -5.08
N ALA A 34 0.05 18.56 -3.82
CA ALA A 34 -0.39 17.42 -3.02
C ALA A 34 -1.87 17.60 -2.65
N LEU A 35 -2.73 16.66 -3.08
CA LEU A 35 -4.12 16.60 -2.62
C LEU A 35 -4.17 16.60 -1.07
N PRO A 36 -5.17 17.27 -0.48
CA PRO A 36 -5.40 17.22 0.96
C PRO A 36 -5.39 15.77 1.47
N PRO A 37 -4.80 15.49 2.65
CA PRO A 37 -4.71 14.13 3.18
C PRO A 37 -6.06 13.41 3.27
N GLU A 38 -7.15 14.15 3.51
CA GLU A 38 -8.52 13.63 3.58
C GLU A 38 -8.98 13.13 2.21
N ILE A 39 -8.83 13.96 1.17
CA ILE A 39 -9.16 13.59 -0.22
C ILE A 39 -8.31 12.40 -0.68
N ARG A 40 -7.03 12.38 -0.29
CA ARG A 40 -6.13 11.25 -0.59
C ARG A 40 -6.63 9.96 0.05
N THR A 41 -7.08 10.05 1.30
CA THR A 41 -7.64 8.92 2.04
C THR A 41 -8.87 8.36 1.34
N ASP A 42 -9.78 9.21 0.90
CA ASP A 42 -10.98 8.80 0.16
C ASP A 42 -10.63 8.07 -1.14
N ILE A 43 -9.68 8.62 -1.91
CA ILE A 43 -9.22 8.00 -3.16
C ILE A 43 -8.59 6.64 -2.90
N LEU A 44 -7.73 6.53 -1.90
CA LEU A 44 -7.08 5.27 -1.52
C LEU A 44 -8.13 4.23 -1.10
N LEU A 45 -9.13 4.64 -0.31
CA LEU A 45 -10.19 3.76 0.16
C LEU A 45 -11.05 3.23 -1.01
N ILE A 46 -11.50 4.12 -1.90
CA ILE A 46 -12.25 3.74 -3.10
C ILE A 46 -11.42 2.78 -3.97
N THR A 47 -10.12 3.04 -4.10
CA THR A 47 -9.21 2.19 -4.87
C THR A 47 -9.05 0.82 -4.24
N ALA A 48 -8.92 0.75 -2.90
CA ALA A 48 -8.85 -0.50 -2.17
C ALA A 48 -10.13 -1.34 -2.30
N GLN A 49 -11.30 -0.70 -2.24
CA GLN A 49 -12.59 -1.36 -2.46
C GLN A 49 -12.68 -1.95 -3.87
N LYS A 50 -12.32 -1.18 -4.91
CA LYS A 50 -12.27 -1.67 -6.30
C LYS A 50 -11.34 -2.86 -6.49
N TYR A 51 -10.19 -2.88 -5.83
CA TYR A 51 -9.29 -4.04 -5.88
C TYR A 51 -9.85 -5.24 -5.10
N SER A 52 -10.53 -5.00 -3.97
CA SER A 52 -11.21 -6.05 -3.20
C SER A 52 -12.35 -6.70 -4.00
N GLU A 53 -13.15 -5.92 -4.72
CA GLU A 53 -14.19 -6.42 -5.63
C GLU A 53 -13.62 -7.33 -6.72
N LYS A 54 -12.42 -7.00 -7.22
CA LYS A 54 -11.67 -7.81 -8.18
C LYS A 54 -10.91 -8.98 -7.54
N LYS A 55 -11.14 -9.27 -6.25
CA LYS A 55 -10.42 -10.26 -5.44
C LYS A 55 -8.89 -10.08 -5.44
N ASN A 56 -8.39 -8.89 -5.81
CA ASN A 56 -6.98 -8.56 -5.74
C ASN A 56 -6.66 -7.98 -4.36
N TYR A 57 -6.68 -8.85 -3.35
CA TYR A 57 -6.54 -8.43 -1.96
C TYR A 57 -5.16 -7.85 -1.66
N LYS A 58 -4.11 -8.31 -2.36
CA LYS A 58 -2.77 -7.71 -2.25
C LYS A 58 -2.80 -6.19 -2.54
N LYS A 59 -3.34 -5.79 -3.70
CA LYS A 59 -3.44 -4.36 -4.05
C LYS A 59 -4.44 -3.62 -3.18
N ALA A 60 -5.49 -4.28 -2.69
CA ALA A 60 -6.38 -3.66 -1.72
C ALA A 60 -5.64 -3.29 -0.44
N LEU A 61 -4.88 -4.24 0.12
CA LEU A 61 -4.07 -4.04 1.33
C LEU A 61 -3.01 -2.95 1.13
N GLU A 62 -2.29 -2.93 0.01
CA GLU A 62 -1.32 -1.86 -0.31
C GLU A 62 -1.94 -0.46 -0.28
N ASN A 63 -3.22 -0.30 -0.64
CA ASN A 63 -3.90 0.99 -0.58
C ASN A 63 -4.43 1.30 0.82
N LEU A 64 -4.91 0.29 1.56
CA LEU A 64 -5.36 0.44 2.94
C LEU A 64 -4.21 0.80 3.87
N GLU A 65 -3.06 0.12 3.76
CA GLU A 65 -1.85 0.41 4.52
C GLU A 65 -1.36 1.84 4.31
N LYS A 66 -1.49 2.36 3.08
CA LYS A 66 -1.19 3.78 2.81
C LYS A 66 -2.11 4.74 3.56
N ILE A 67 -3.38 4.39 3.79
CA ILE A 67 -4.29 5.22 4.58
C ILE A 67 -3.80 5.31 6.03
N PHE A 68 -3.46 4.18 6.64
CA PHE A 68 -2.97 4.12 8.02
C PHE A 68 -1.59 4.75 8.21
N ALA A 69 -0.85 4.97 7.11
CA ALA A 69 0.43 5.68 7.11
C ALA A 69 0.30 7.21 6.94
N LEU A 70 -0.91 7.74 6.70
CA LEU A 70 -1.12 9.18 6.62
C LEU A 70 -1.20 9.79 8.02
N GLU A 71 -0.78 11.05 8.16
CA GLU A 71 -0.88 11.82 9.42
C GLU A 71 -2.30 12.36 9.66
N VAL A 72 -3.34 11.56 9.36
CA VAL A 72 -4.76 11.87 9.60
C VAL A 72 -5.49 10.64 10.13
N ASP A 73 -6.56 10.84 10.89
CA ASP A 73 -7.37 9.72 11.40
C ASP A 73 -8.03 8.98 10.23
N PRO A 74 -7.79 7.66 10.07
CA PRO A 74 -8.43 6.88 9.03
C PRO A 74 -9.96 6.90 9.22
N PRO A 75 -10.74 7.02 8.14
CA PRO A 75 -12.19 6.97 8.24
C PRO A 75 -12.61 5.60 8.77
N GLU A 76 -13.75 5.55 9.46
CA GLU A 76 -14.34 4.32 10.00
C GLU A 76 -14.32 3.14 9.00
N SER A 77 -14.68 3.42 7.75
CA SER A 77 -14.71 2.44 6.67
C SER A 77 -13.35 1.81 6.38
N ALA A 78 -12.24 2.54 6.58
CA ALA A 78 -10.89 2.00 6.36
C ALA A 78 -10.59 0.84 7.32
N TYR A 79 -10.94 0.97 8.60
CA TYR A 79 -10.78 -0.09 9.61
C TYR A 79 -11.51 -1.38 9.22
N TYR A 80 -12.80 -1.25 8.87
CA TYR A 80 -13.61 -2.41 8.45
C TYR A 80 -13.07 -3.05 7.17
N HIS A 81 -12.80 -2.26 6.13
CA HIS A 81 -12.31 -2.77 4.86
C HIS A 81 -10.90 -3.38 4.98
N TYR A 82 -10.08 -2.89 5.90
CA TYR A 82 -8.75 -3.45 6.14
C TYR A 82 -8.82 -4.83 6.77
N GLY A 83 -9.59 -4.99 7.85
CA GLY A 83 -9.76 -6.29 8.48
C GLY A 83 -10.38 -7.33 7.54
N LYS A 84 -11.39 -6.92 6.75
CA LYS A 84 -11.98 -7.79 5.72
C LYS A 84 -11.00 -8.18 4.63
N ALA A 85 -10.19 -7.25 4.14
CA ALA A 85 -9.19 -7.54 3.11
C ALA A 85 -8.08 -8.46 3.64
N LEU A 86 -7.66 -8.30 4.89
CA LEU A 86 -6.68 -9.17 5.56
C LEU A 86 -7.21 -10.60 5.65
N GLY A 87 -8.44 -10.78 6.14
CA GLY A 87 -9.09 -12.09 6.22
C GLY A 87 -9.22 -12.77 4.86
N ASN A 88 -9.62 -12.02 3.83
CA ASN A 88 -9.73 -12.53 2.46
C ASN A 88 -8.39 -12.83 1.79
N ALA A 89 -7.32 -12.15 2.20
CA ALA A 89 -5.95 -12.41 1.74
C ALA A 89 -5.30 -13.61 2.44
N GLY A 90 -6.02 -14.32 3.33
CA GLY A 90 -5.45 -15.42 4.11
C GLY A 90 -4.72 -14.99 5.38
N ARG A 91 -4.57 -13.68 5.62
CA ARG A 91 -3.98 -13.13 6.85
C ARG A 91 -5.04 -13.12 7.96
N HIS A 92 -5.52 -14.31 8.33
CA HIS A 92 -6.70 -14.48 9.17
C HIS A 92 -6.55 -13.89 10.57
N ASN A 93 -5.41 -14.12 11.23
CA ASN A 93 -5.17 -13.58 12.57
C ASN A 93 -5.14 -12.05 12.56
N ASP A 94 -4.41 -11.45 11.61
CA ASP A 94 -4.38 -9.99 11.42
C ASP A 94 -5.77 -9.44 11.10
N GLY A 95 -6.55 -10.15 10.26
CA GLY A 95 -7.93 -9.77 9.95
C GLY A 95 -8.85 -9.81 11.17
N ILE A 96 -8.72 -10.83 12.02
CA ILE A 96 -9.45 -10.94 13.28
C ILE A 96 -9.10 -9.77 14.22
N GLU A 97 -7.80 -9.49 14.38
CA GLU A 97 -7.34 -8.39 15.22
C GLU A 97 -7.86 -7.04 14.72
N GLN A 98 -7.74 -6.77 13.43
CA GLN A 98 -8.18 -5.52 12.83
C GLN A 98 -9.72 -5.32 12.91
N ILE A 99 -10.50 -6.40 12.76
CA ILE A 99 -11.96 -6.34 12.93
C ILE A 99 -12.33 -6.15 14.40
N LYS A 100 -11.61 -6.75 15.35
CA LYS A 100 -11.79 -6.47 16.78
C LYS A 100 -11.48 -5.02 17.11
N GLU A 101 -10.45 -4.45 16.52
CA GLU A 101 -10.14 -3.03 16.66
C GLU A 101 -11.29 -2.16 16.16
N TYR A 102 -11.84 -2.45 14.97
CA TYR A 102 -13.03 -1.77 14.45
C TYR A 102 -14.20 -1.83 15.45
N LEU A 103 -14.54 -3.02 15.93
CA LEU A 103 -15.64 -3.23 16.88
C LEU A 103 -15.40 -2.51 18.21
N SER A 104 -14.14 -2.44 18.66
CA SER A 104 -13.77 -1.72 19.88
C SER A 104 -13.83 -0.20 19.70
N LYS A 105 -13.42 0.33 18.54
CA LYS A 105 -13.35 1.77 18.28
C LYS A 105 -14.72 2.38 17.99
N PHE A 106 -15.56 1.71 17.21
CA PHE A 106 -16.85 2.25 16.74
C PHE A 106 -18.07 1.62 17.43
N GLY A 107 -17.91 0.44 18.04
CA GLY A 107 -18.96 -0.23 18.79
C GLY A 107 -20.22 -0.51 17.98
N LYS A 108 -21.35 -0.66 18.69
CA LYS A 108 -22.67 -0.97 18.11
C LYS A 108 -23.23 0.14 17.21
N HIS A 109 -22.70 1.34 17.31
CA HIS A 109 -23.14 2.49 16.51
C HIS A 109 -22.33 2.64 15.21
N GLY A 110 -21.29 1.85 15.03
CA GLY A 110 -20.51 1.82 13.79
C GLY A 110 -21.36 1.39 12.60
N LYS A 111 -21.18 2.07 11.47
CA LYS A 111 -21.86 1.81 10.19
C LYS A 111 -21.71 0.36 9.71
N TYR A 112 -20.61 -0.30 10.07
CA TYR A 112 -20.27 -1.67 9.69
C TYR A 112 -20.34 -2.65 10.87
N TYR A 113 -21.06 -2.35 11.96
CA TYR A 113 -21.14 -3.25 13.12
C TYR A 113 -21.58 -4.68 12.76
N ASP A 114 -22.76 -4.85 12.15
CA ASP A 114 -23.26 -6.17 11.76
C ASP A 114 -22.37 -6.84 10.69
N PRO A 115 -21.94 -6.14 9.61
CA PRO A 115 -20.98 -6.70 8.66
C PRO A 115 -19.65 -7.13 9.30
N ALA A 116 -19.14 -6.38 10.27
CA ALA A 116 -17.89 -6.71 10.96
C ALA A 116 -18.04 -7.99 11.80
N LEU A 117 -19.17 -8.18 12.48
CA LEU A 117 -19.44 -9.44 13.19
C LEU A 117 -19.51 -10.64 12.24
N GLN A 118 -20.12 -10.48 11.06
CA GLN A 118 -20.16 -11.53 10.04
C GLN A 118 -18.75 -11.88 9.57
N VAL A 119 -17.94 -10.87 9.22
CA VAL A 119 -16.55 -11.07 8.81
C VAL A 119 -15.73 -11.75 9.91
N LEU A 120 -15.90 -11.34 11.17
CA LEU A 120 -15.20 -11.95 12.29
C LEU A 120 -15.56 -13.44 12.45
N ALA A 121 -16.85 -13.77 12.36
CA ALA A 121 -17.32 -15.15 12.42
C ALA A 121 -16.73 -15.98 11.26
N GLU A 122 -16.82 -15.47 10.03
CA GLU A 122 -16.28 -16.15 8.84
C GLU A 122 -14.77 -16.41 8.93
N ILE A 123 -13.98 -15.42 9.34
CA ILE A 123 -12.52 -15.60 9.44
C ILE A 123 -12.20 -16.59 10.57
N THR A 124 -12.90 -16.50 11.70
CA THR A 124 -12.70 -17.43 12.83
C THR A 124 -13.03 -18.86 12.43
N ASP A 125 -14.09 -19.08 11.67
CA ASP A 125 -14.47 -20.42 11.20
C ASP A 125 -13.46 -20.97 10.20
N ARG A 126 -12.85 -20.13 9.34
CA ARG A 126 -11.72 -20.53 8.50
C ARG A 126 -10.52 -20.99 9.34
N VAL A 127 -10.14 -20.22 10.36
CA VAL A 127 -9.05 -20.59 11.29
C VAL A 127 -9.35 -21.92 11.97
N ARG A 128 -10.56 -22.11 12.50
CA ARG A 128 -10.98 -23.37 13.13
C ARG A 128 -10.97 -24.56 12.17
N ALA A 129 -11.42 -24.35 10.93
CA ALA A 129 -11.41 -25.39 9.91
C ALA A 129 -9.97 -25.80 9.55
N VAL A 130 -9.05 -24.82 9.53
CA VAL A 130 -7.62 -25.08 9.40
C VAL A 130 -7.12 -25.88 10.60
N ASP A 131 -7.33 -25.43 11.84
CA ASP A 131 -6.85 -26.14 13.04
C ASP A 131 -7.41 -27.58 13.15
N ALA A 132 -8.68 -27.78 12.77
CA ALA A 132 -9.32 -29.10 12.73
C ALA A 132 -8.79 -29.99 11.59
N GLY A 133 -8.24 -29.40 10.52
CA GLY A 133 -7.62 -30.09 9.39
C GLY A 133 -6.08 -30.22 9.47
N THR A 134 -5.39 -29.38 10.25
CA THR A 134 -3.91 -29.28 10.33
C THR A 134 -3.30 -29.96 11.55
N ALA A 135 -4.11 -30.62 12.39
CA ALA A 135 -3.58 -31.69 13.25
C ALA A 135 -2.92 -32.83 12.45
N VAL A 136 -3.01 -32.81 11.11
CA VAL A 136 -2.27 -33.71 10.20
C VAL A 136 -1.42 -32.90 9.21
N GLY A 137 -0.45 -32.13 9.72
CA GLY A 137 0.86 -31.91 9.08
C GLY A 137 0.93 -31.48 7.60
N LEU A 138 0.04 -30.62 7.11
CA LEU A 138 0.14 -30.02 5.76
C LEU A 138 0.38 -28.51 5.85
N ASP A 139 1.16 -27.98 4.91
CA ASP A 139 1.43 -26.55 4.79
C ASP A 139 0.16 -25.75 4.43
N TYR A 140 0.18 -24.47 4.78
CA TYR A 140 -0.94 -23.53 4.66
C TYR A 140 -1.49 -23.41 3.21
N ASP A 141 -0.59 -23.38 2.22
CA ASP A 141 -0.96 -23.24 0.80
C ASP A 141 -1.68 -24.51 0.28
N THR A 142 -1.26 -25.68 0.75
CA THR A 142 -1.89 -26.97 0.43
C THR A 142 -3.26 -27.12 1.08
N ALA A 143 -3.38 -26.77 2.36
CA ALA A 143 -4.65 -26.85 3.09
C ALA A 143 -5.73 -25.91 2.48
N MET A 144 -5.33 -24.70 2.10
CA MET A 144 -6.23 -23.74 1.46
C MET A 144 -6.65 -24.17 0.05
N GLY A 145 -5.74 -24.72 -0.75
CA GLY A 145 -6.06 -25.24 -2.08
C GLY A 145 -7.07 -26.39 -2.06
N GLU A 146 -7.07 -27.22 -1.02
CA GLU A 146 -8.03 -28.33 -0.86
C GLU A 146 -9.39 -27.86 -0.35
N LEU A 147 -9.42 -26.91 0.59
CA LEU A 147 -10.65 -26.28 1.06
C LEU A 147 -11.38 -25.57 -0.08
N GLU A 148 -10.67 -24.77 -0.88
CA GLU A 148 -11.26 -24.07 -2.03
C GLU A 148 -11.88 -25.04 -3.05
N ARG A 149 -11.25 -26.20 -3.31
CA ARG A 149 -11.84 -27.23 -4.17
C ARG A 149 -13.10 -27.87 -3.59
N ARG A 150 -13.13 -28.11 -2.27
CA ARG A 150 -14.28 -28.73 -1.59
C ARG A 150 -15.52 -27.85 -1.56
N PHE A 151 -15.36 -26.53 -1.54
CA PHE A 151 -16.48 -25.58 -1.53
C PHE A 151 -16.88 -25.07 -2.92
N ALA A 152 -16.12 -25.44 -3.97
CA ALA A 152 -16.41 -25.09 -5.36
C ALA A 152 -17.12 -26.20 -6.17
N SER A 153 -17.37 -27.37 -5.58
CA SER A 153 -18.20 -28.47 -6.12
C SER A 153 -19.61 -28.43 -5.52
#